data_AF-A0A965V502-F1
#
_entry.id   AF-A0A965V502-F1
#
_cell.length_a   1.000
_cell.length_b   1.000
_cell.length_c   1.000
_cell.angle_alpha   90.00
_cell.angle_beta   90.00
_cell.angle_gamma   90.00
#
_symmetry.space_group_name_H-M   'P 1'
#
loop_
_entity.id
_entity.type
_entity.pdbx_description
1 polymer ?
#
loop_
_entity_poly.entity_id
_entity_poly.type
_entity_poly.pdbx_seq_one_letter_code
_entity_poly.pdbx_strand_id
1 'polypeptide(L)' 'SIDGWDSILSILQMPNGIPVATVALNAAKNAGILAARIIGSFDKSIQEKLDAYALTMKETVIKSGENL' A
#
# COMPACT_ATOMS: atom_id res chain seq x y z
N SER A 1 -4.86 22.48 -9.78
CA SER A 1 -4.46 21.07 -9.67
C SER A 1 -5.52 20.25 -10.37
N ILE A 2 -5.19 19.62 -11.51
CA ILE A 2 -6.08 18.65 -12.17
C ILE A 2 -6.03 17.39 -11.31
N ASP A 3 -7.07 17.13 -10.51
CA ASP A 3 -7.32 15.87 -9.78
C ASP A 3 -6.08 15.14 -9.22
N GLY A 4 -5.12 15.86 -8.62
CA GLY A 4 -3.91 15.27 -8.05
C GLY A 4 -2.87 14.74 -9.04
N TRP A 5 -3.04 14.95 -10.34
CA TRP A 5 -2.05 14.59 -11.38
C TRP A 5 -0.74 15.37 -11.24
N ASP A 6 -0.81 16.64 -10.85
CA ASP A 6 0.37 17.45 -10.55
C ASP A 6 1.15 16.89 -9.35
N SER A 7 0.43 16.40 -8.35
CA SER A 7 1.01 15.73 -7.18
C SER A 7 1.65 14.39 -7.57
N ILE A 8 0.98 13.58 -8.40
CA ILE A 8 1.56 12.31 -8.87
C ILE A 8 2.82 12.56 -9.71
N LEU A 9 2.74 13.46 -10.69
CA LEU A 9 3.85 13.71 -11.62
C LEU A 9 5.05 14.37 -10.94
N SER A 10 4.85 15.16 -9.88
CA SER A 10 5.94 15.76 -9.09
C SER A 10 6.63 14.77 -8.15
N ILE A 11 5.97 13.66 -7.77
CA ILE A 11 6.53 12.63 -6.89
C ILE A 11 7.14 11.47 -7.69
N LEU A 12 6.47 11.01 -8.74
CA LEU A 12 6.85 9.82 -9.50
C LEU A 12 8.03 10.06 -10.46
N GLN A 13 8.19 11.28 -10.97
CA GLN A 13 9.23 11.60 -11.95
C GLN A 13 10.57 11.93 -11.29
N MET A 14 11.07 11.01 -10.46
CA MET A 14 12.41 11.14 -9.88
C MET A 14 13.49 10.75 -10.89
N PRO A 15 14.62 11.46 -10.94
CA PRO A 15 15.71 11.14 -11.85
C PRO A 15 16.35 9.81 -11.50
N ASN A 16 17.03 9.21 -12.48
CA ASN A 16 17.77 7.97 -12.31
C ASN A 16 18.76 8.06 -11.14
N GLY A 17 18.81 7.03 -10.30
CA GLY A 17 19.68 6.95 -9.13
C GLY A 17 19.03 7.33 -7.81
N ILE A 18 17.83 7.92 -7.81
CA ILE A 18 17.09 8.27 -6.59
C ILE A 18 15.67 7.69 -6.67
N PRO A 19 15.45 6.44 -6.26
CA PRO A 19 14.14 5.79 -6.38
C PRO A 19 13.15 6.33 -5.34
N VAL A 20 11.88 6.45 -5.74
CA VAL A 20 10.75 6.73 -4.84
C VAL A 20 9.66 5.69 -5.06
N ALA A 21 9.19 5.08 -3.97
CA ALA A 21 8.10 4.11 -4.01
C ALA A 21 6.75 4.83 -3.91
N THR A 22 6.17 5.16 -5.06
CA THR A 22 4.90 5.88 -5.16
C THR A 22 3.71 4.93 -5.04
N VAL A 23 2.68 5.33 -4.28
CA VAL A 23 1.39 4.61 -4.20
C VAL A 23 0.28 5.39 -4.92
N ALA A 24 -0.92 4.79 -5.04
CA ALA A 24 -2.06 5.43 -5.69
C ALA A 24 -2.45 6.77 -5.03
N LEU A 25 -3.04 7.67 -5.81
CA LEU A 25 -3.55 8.96 -5.32
C LEU A 25 -4.52 8.77 -4.15
N ASN A 26 -4.38 9.57 -3.11
CA ASN A 26 -5.16 9.49 -1.87
C ASN A 26 -5.12 8.13 -1.15
N ALA A 27 -4.17 7.24 -1.50
CA ALA A 27 -4.06 5.91 -0.91
C ALA A 27 -3.05 5.86 0.25
N ALA A 28 -3.18 6.76 1.23
CA ALA A 28 -2.29 6.82 2.40
C ALA A 28 -2.23 5.50 3.18
N LYS A 29 -3.35 4.75 3.22
CA LYS A 29 -3.39 3.40 3.81
C LYS A 29 -2.41 2.45 3.11
N ASN A 30 -2.30 2.51 1.78
CA ASN A 30 -1.37 1.68 1.02
C ASN A 30 0.09 2.09 1.27
N ALA A 31 0.37 3.39 1.46
CA ALA A 31 1.70 3.85 1.87
C ALA A 31 2.10 3.26 3.24
N GLY A 32 1.17 3.26 4.21
CA GLY A 32 1.40 2.63 5.52
C GLY A 32 1.64 1.13 5.42
N ILE A 33 0.87 0.41 4.60
CA ILE A 33 1.08 -1.03 4.35
C ILE A 33 2.43 -1.29 3.67
N LEU A 34 2.82 -0.46 2.70
CA LEU A 34 4.13 -0.56 2.05
C LEU A 34 5.26 -0.37 3.06
N ALA A 35 5.18 0.66 3.92
CA ALA A 35 6.15 0.88 4.99
C ALA A 35 6.20 -0.30 5.95
N ALA A 36 5.05 -0.82 6.38
CA ALA A 36 4.97 -2.01 7.22
C ALA A 36 5.61 -3.23 6.55
N ARG A 37 5.46 -3.42 5.23
CA ARG A 37 6.12 -4.53 4.50
C ARG A 37 7.63 -4.38 4.46
N ILE A 38 8.14 -3.16 4.30
CA ILE A 38 9.59 -2.89 4.38
C ILE A 38 10.10 -3.26 5.77
N ILE A 39 9.43 -2.82 6.84
CA ILE A 39 9.85 -3.15 8.20
C ILE A 39 9.68 -4.65 8.49
N GLY A 40 8.58 -5.26 8.06
CA GLY A 40 8.28 -6.68 8.24
C GLY A 40 9.28 -7.62 7.59
N SER A 41 10.00 -7.16 6.56
CA SER A 41 11.11 -7.93 5.98
C SER A 41 12.28 -8.15 6.96
N PHE A 42 12.35 -7.37 8.03
CA PHE A 42 13.35 -7.48 9.11
C PHE A 42 12.75 -7.74 10.49
N ASP A 43 11.44 -7.53 10.67
CA ASP A 43 10.71 -7.75 11.91
C ASP A 43 9.58 -8.78 11.74
N LYS A 44 9.80 -9.97 12.31
CA LYS A 44 8.85 -11.08 12.25
C LYS A 44 7.49 -10.76 12.87
N SER A 45 7.44 -9.96 13.94
CA SER A 45 6.17 -9.58 14.58
C SER A 45 5.30 -8.75 13.63
N ILE A 46 5.92 -7.84 12.88
CA ILE A 46 5.22 -7.02 11.90
C ILE A 46 4.79 -7.86 10.70
N GLN A 47 5.63 -8.80 10.26
CA GLN A 47 5.26 -9.74 9.19
C GLN A 47 4.02 -10.57 9.57
N GLU A 48 3.97 -11.14 10.77
CA GLU A 48 2.81 -11.91 11.24
C GLU A 48 1.53 -11.07 11.27
N LYS A 49 1.62 -9.79 11.65
CA LYS A 49 0.48 -8.85 11.59
C LYS A 49 0.03 -8.56 10.16
N LEU A 50 0.96 -8.46 9.21
CA LEU A 50 0.64 -8.28 7.80
C LEU A 50 -0.05 -9.52 7.20
N ASP A 51 0.38 -10.71 7.59
CA ASP A 51 -0.21 -11.97 7.13
C ASP A 51 -1.65 -12.11 7.66
N ALA A 52 -1.85 -11.81 8.95
CA ALA A 52 -3.19 -11.77 9.55
C ALA A 52 -4.09 -10.74 8.85
N TYR A 53 -3.58 -9.55 8.57
CA TYR A 53 -4.32 -8.51 7.83
C TYR A 53 -4.72 -8.98 6.42
N ALA A 54 -3.84 -9.69 5.71
CA ALA A 54 -4.13 -10.25 4.39
C ALA A 54 -5.24 -11.31 4.45
N LEU A 55 -5.25 -12.17 5.48
CA LEU A 55 -6.32 -13.14 5.70
C LEU A 55 -7.66 -12.45 5.95
N THR A 56 -7.70 -11.42 6.79
CA THR A 56 -8.93 -10.64 7.05
C THR A 56 -9.49 -10.00 5.77
N MET A 57 -8.64 -9.48 4.90
CA MET A 57 -9.09 -8.93 3.61
C MET A 57 -9.70 -10.00 2.71
N LYS A 58 -9.07 -11.19 2.63
CA LYS A 58 -9.61 -12.32 1.87
C LYS A 58 -11.01 -12.72 2.37
N GLU A 59 -11.17 -12.85 3.69
CA GLU A 59 -12.46 -13.19 4.30
C GLU A 59 -13.53 -12.14 4.03
N THR A 60 -13.16 -10.86 4.05
CA THR A 60 -14.07 -9.76 3.75
C THR A 60 -14.61 -9.86 2.33
N VAL A 61 -13.73 -10.13 1.35
CA VAL A 61 -14.13 -10.28 -0.05
C VAL A 61 -15.04 -11.49 -0.26
N ILE A 62 -14.73 -12.64 0.38
CA ILE A 62 -15.57 -13.84 0.30
C ILE A 62 -16.97 -13.54 0.86
N LYS A 63 -17.06 -12.93 2.05
CA LYS A 63 -18.34 -12.57 2.66
C LYS A 63 -19.14 -11.57 1.82
N SER A 64 -18.48 -10.60 1.20
CA SER A 64 -19.15 -9.66 0.29
C SER A 64 -19.68 -10.36 -0.97
N GLY A 65 -18.96 -11.36 -1.47
CA GLY A 65 -19.38 -12.18 -2.62
C GLY A 65 -20.56 -13.10 -2.34
N GLU A 66 -20.71 -13.59 -1.11
CA GLU A 66 -21.85 -14.41 -0.68
C GLU A 66 -23.16 -13.62 -0.52
N ASN A 67 -23.06 -12.28 -0.42
CA ASN A 67 -24.21 -11.38 -0.27
C ASN A 67 -24.67 -10.75 -1.60
N LEU A 68 -24.13 -11.20 -2.73
CA LEU A 68 -24.48 -10.81 -4.10
C LEU A 68 -25.26 -11.92 -4.80
#